data_AF-A0A804NRY5-F1
#
_entry.id   AF-A0A804NRY5-F1
#
_cell.length_a   1.000
_cell.length_b   1.000
_cell.length_c   1.000
_cell.angle_alpha   90.00
_cell.angle_beta   90.00
_cell.angle_gamma   90.00
#
_symmetry.space_group_name_H-M   'P 1'
#
loop_
_entity.id
_entity.type
_entity.pdbx_description
1 polymer ?
#
loop_
_entity_poly.entity_id
_entity_poly.type
_entity_poly.pdbx_seq_one_letter_code
_entity_poly.pdbx_strand_id
1 'polypeptide(L)'
;MTRLEDEVRHMLSARALDLEIEAPSGLTLLSMASDRSNSNATKAVVGEEDDGSVSSFVGRRSSYRSLQSIREIDLFPADAISDLHTKVRSLGQATRSVTAFAEGQGAAHRMFKIIERKPDIDIDDNTGIILEDVKGDVQLKDVYFSYPTRPEHLIFDGFSLQVPSGTTMALVGDSGSGKSTVISLVERFYDPHAGEVLIDGVDI
;
A
#
# COMPACT_ATOMS: atom_id res chain seq x y z
N MET A 1 -8.54 -25.35 9.34
CA MET A 1 -8.10 -23.98 9.76
C MET A 1 -6.73 -23.98 10.44
N THR A 2 -6.33 -25.04 11.15
CA THR A 2 -5.02 -25.15 11.83
C THR A 2 -3.78 -24.98 10.93
N ARG A 3 -3.82 -25.45 9.68
CA ARG A 3 -2.68 -25.38 8.76
C ARG A 3 -2.31 -23.95 8.32
N LEU A 4 -3.31 -23.05 8.24
CA LEU A 4 -3.09 -21.64 7.88
C LEU A 4 -2.53 -20.85 9.09
N GLU A 5 -2.94 -21.21 10.30
CA GLU A 5 -2.44 -20.59 11.55
C GLU A 5 -0.97 -20.94 11.80
N ASP A 6 -0.55 -22.17 11.49
CA ASP A 6 0.85 -22.60 11.58
C ASP A 6 1.75 -21.90 10.54
N GLU A 7 1.28 -21.72 9.31
CA GLU A 7 2.03 -20.95 8.28
C GLU A 7 2.17 -19.48 8.66
N VAL A 8 1.12 -18.84 9.18
CA VAL A 8 1.18 -17.45 9.65
C VAL A 8 2.11 -17.31 10.86
N ARG A 9 2.11 -18.27 11.80
CA ARG A 9 3.07 -18.30 12.92
C ARG A 9 4.51 -18.45 12.46
N HIS A 10 4.76 -19.31 11.47
CA HIS A 10 6.12 -19.52 10.94
C HIS A 10 6.60 -18.30 10.13
N MET A 11 5.70 -17.60 9.45
CA MET A 11 6.02 -16.36 8.73
C MET A 11 6.29 -15.21 9.70
N LEU A 12 5.54 -15.13 10.81
CA LEU A 12 5.75 -14.13 11.87
C LEU A 12 6.99 -14.41 12.72
N SER A 13 7.35 -15.68 12.96
CA SER A 13 8.58 -16.03 13.69
C SER A 13 9.84 -15.79 12.86
N ALA A 14 9.79 -16.08 11.55
CA ALA A 14 10.88 -15.80 10.63
C ALA A 14 11.13 -14.29 10.50
N ARG A 15 10.06 -13.48 10.44
CA ARG A 15 10.17 -12.02 10.27
C ARG A 15 10.53 -11.26 11.55
N ALA A 16 10.45 -11.92 12.71
CA ALA A 16 10.90 -11.34 13.98
C ALA A 16 12.42 -11.40 14.17
N LEU A 17 13.12 -12.34 13.51
CA LEU A 17 14.58 -12.44 13.59
C LEU A 17 15.31 -11.46 12.65
N ASP A 18 14.71 -11.05 11.54
CA ASP A 18 15.33 -10.12 10.59
C ASP A 18 15.22 -8.64 10.97
N LEU A 19 14.50 -8.30 12.05
CA LEU A 19 14.28 -6.92 12.51
C LEU A 19 15.15 -6.49 13.71
N GLU A 20 16.14 -7.29 14.10
CA GLU A 20 17.08 -6.97 15.19
C GLU A 20 18.30 -6.14 14.76
N ILE A 21 18.33 -5.63 13.52
CA ILE A 21 19.45 -4.84 12.97
C ILE A 21 18.94 -3.47 12.50
N GLU A 22 18.77 -2.55 13.45
CA GLU A 22 18.89 -1.08 13.33
C GLU A 22 18.22 -0.41 14.53
N ALA A 23 18.83 -0.55 15.71
CA ALA A 23 18.52 0.33 16.82
C ALA A 23 19.11 1.73 16.50
N PRO A 24 18.30 2.80 16.46
CA PRO A 24 18.83 4.14 16.35
C PRO A 24 19.60 4.44 17.64
N SER A 25 20.83 4.89 17.47
CA SER A 25 21.85 5.25 18.45
C SER A 25 21.48 6.44 19.36
N GLY A 26 20.29 6.43 19.97
CA GLY A 26 19.73 7.57 20.71
C GLY A 26 19.24 7.30 22.13
N LEU A 27 19.27 6.06 22.63
CA LEU A 27 18.68 5.70 23.94
C LEU A 27 19.67 5.15 24.99
N THR A 28 20.97 5.21 24.73
CA THR A 28 22.02 4.72 25.66
C THR A 28 22.40 5.73 26.77
N LEU A 29 21.74 6.89 26.87
CA LEU A 29 22.14 7.91 27.85
C LEU A 29 21.52 7.77 29.25
N LEU A 30 20.54 6.88 29.47
CA LEU A 30 19.90 6.77 30.80
C LEU A 30 20.45 5.67 31.72
N SER A 31 21.31 4.77 31.23
CA SER A 31 21.89 3.68 32.05
C SER A 31 23.34 3.93 32.47
N MET A 32 24.03 4.93 31.91
CA MET A 32 25.47 5.18 32.18
C MET A 32 25.74 6.37 33.12
N ALA A 33 24.71 7.11 33.53
CA ALA A 33 24.85 8.21 34.49
C ALA A 33 24.88 7.73 35.95
N SER A 34 24.49 6.48 36.23
CA SER A 34 24.39 5.96 37.59
C SER A 34 25.70 5.42 38.17
N ASP A 35 26.77 5.26 37.38
CA ASP A 35 27.91 4.39 37.76
C ASP A 35 29.32 5.00 37.57
N ARG A 36 29.44 6.34 37.47
CA ARG A 36 30.74 7.02 37.21
C ARG A 36 31.13 8.17 38.14
N SER A 37 30.43 8.38 39.26
CA SER A 37 30.72 9.48 40.21
C SER A 37 31.59 9.07 41.42
N ASN A 38 32.38 8.00 41.33
CA ASN A 38 33.35 7.64 42.36
C ASN A 38 34.69 7.28 41.69
N SER A 39 35.79 7.86 42.18
CA SER A 39 37.18 7.71 41.69
C SER A 39 37.56 8.55 40.44
N ASN A 40 38.53 9.45 40.67
CA ASN A 40 39.38 10.21 39.72
C ASN A 40 39.03 11.69 39.49
N ALA A 41 39.72 12.57 40.22
CA ALA A 41 40.58 13.61 39.62
C ALA A 41 41.25 14.45 40.73
N THR A 42 42.18 13.81 41.42
CA THR A 42 43.34 14.44 42.07
C THR A 42 44.19 15.12 40.99
N LYS A 43 44.82 16.26 41.32
CA LYS A 43 45.84 17.05 40.57
C LYS A 43 45.35 18.12 39.57
N ALA A 44 45.49 19.37 40.00
CA ALA A 44 45.88 20.57 39.23
C ALA A 44 45.69 21.76 40.20
N VAL A 45 46.65 22.62 40.59
CA VAL A 45 48.02 22.95 40.19
C VAL A 45 48.66 23.63 41.42
N VAL A 46 49.95 23.37 41.65
CA VAL A 46 50.83 23.98 42.66
C VAL A 46 51.31 25.35 42.15
N GLY A 47 51.43 26.35 43.03
CA GLY A 47 52.03 27.64 42.72
C GLY A 47 52.15 28.56 43.94
N GLU A 48 53.33 28.49 44.55
CA GLU A 48 54.04 29.42 45.46
C GLU A 48 53.35 30.21 46.59
N GLU A 49 53.99 30.04 47.76
CA GLU A 49 53.96 30.85 48.98
C GLU A 49 54.55 32.24 48.71
N ASP A 50 53.89 33.32 49.17
CA ASP A 50 54.55 34.29 50.04
C ASP A 50 53.53 35.14 50.81
N ASP A 51 54.00 35.64 51.93
CA ASP A 51 53.38 36.29 53.08
C ASP A 51 52.09 37.15 52.89
N GLY A 52 51.20 36.99 53.87
CA GLY A 52 50.44 38.12 54.42
C GLY A 52 48.94 38.20 54.06
N SER A 53 48.13 38.18 55.10
CA SER A 53 46.74 38.70 55.18
C SER A 53 45.57 37.79 54.72
N VAL A 54 45.08 37.01 55.69
CA VAL A 54 43.68 36.88 56.10
C VAL A 54 42.60 37.19 55.04
N SER A 55 42.11 36.16 54.34
CA SER A 55 40.73 36.13 53.83
C SER A 55 40.26 34.68 53.67
N SER A 56 39.73 34.13 54.76
CA SER A 56 39.16 32.79 54.79
C SER A 56 37.72 32.80 54.26
N PHE A 57 37.51 32.00 53.21
CA PHE A 57 36.36 31.10 53.11
C PHE A 57 34.98 31.72 52.79
N VAL A 58 34.87 32.41 51.66
CA VAL A 58 33.60 32.70 50.98
C VAL A 58 33.67 32.18 49.55
N GLY A 59 33.38 30.89 49.34
CA GLY A 59 33.48 30.28 48.00
C GLY A 59 32.71 28.98 47.78
N ARG A 60 31.98 28.47 48.78
CA ARG A 60 31.41 27.11 48.74
C ARG A 60 29.88 27.01 48.82
N ARG A 61 29.14 28.07 48.45
CA ARG A 61 27.66 28.04 48.44
C ARG A 61 27.01 27.82 47.06
N SER A 62 27.75 27.93 45.95
CA SER A 62 27.17 27.74 44.61
C SER A 62 26.91 26.26 44.26
N SER A 63 27.77 25.35 44.71
CA SER A 63 27.71 23.92 44.34
C SER A 63 26.61 23.10 45.03
N TYR A 64 25.85 23.66 45.96
CA TYR A 64 24.72 22.95 46.60
C TYR A 64 23.40 23.10 45.82
N ARG A 65 23.31 24.07 44.91
CA ARG A 65 22.09 24.30 44.11
C ARG A 65 21.89 23.21 43.05
N SER A 66 22.97 22.61 42.56
CA SER A 66 22.94 21.45 41.66
C SER A 66 22.57 20.14 42.35
N LEU A 67 22.73 20.03 43.68
CA LEU A 67 22.29 18.85 44.43
C LEU A 67 20.78 18.88 44.71
N GLN A 68 20.15 20.05 44.74
CA GLN A 68 18.69 20.15 44.88
C GLN A 68 17.95 19.61 43.64
N SER A 69 18.45 19.88 42.42
CA SER A 69 17.89 19.27 41.21
C SER A 69 18.10 17.76 41.15
N ILE A 70 19.14 17.24 41.80
CA ILE A 70 19.39 15.79 41.90
C ILE A 70 18.44 15.14 42.93
N ARG A 71 18.11 15.82 44.04
CA ARG A 71 17.09 15.34 45.00
C ARG A 71 15.67 15.32 44.45
N GLU A 72 15.37 16.17 43.47
CA GLU A 72 14.08 16.15 42.78
C GLU A 72 13.90 14.90 41.90
N ILE A 73 15.00 14.27 41.46
CA ILE A 73 14.98 13.03 40.67
C ILE A 73 14.59 11.82 41.53
N ASP A 74 14.97 11.81 42.82
CA ASP A 74 14.59 10.76 43.77
C ASP A 74 13.09 10.82 44.17
N LEU A 75 12.38 11.90 43.82
CA LEU A 75 10.98 12.12 44.20
C LEU A 75 9.97 11.63 43.15
N PHE A 76 10.40 10.84 42.16
CA PHE A 76 9.46 10.16 41.27
C PHE A 76 9.01 8.83 41.90
N PRO A 77 7.70 8.63 42.15
CA PRO A 77 7.22 7.34 42.65
C PRO A 77 7.55 6.24 41.63
N ALA A 78 8.04 5.09 42.09
CA ALA A 78 8.41 3.95 41.23
C ALA A 78 7.26 3.56 40.28
N ASP A 79 6.01 3.75 40.72
CA ASP A 79 4.80 3.53 39.94
C ASP A 79 4.72 4.43 38.69
N ALA A 80 5.18 5.69 38.78
CA ALA A 80 5.18 6.61 37.64
C ALA A 80 6.20 6.20 36.57
N ILE A 81 7.37 5.70 36.97
CA ILE A 81 8.39 5.20 36.03
C ILE A 81 7.87 3.92 35.34
N SER A 82 7.25 3.01 36.10
CA SER A 82 6.67 1.77 35.58
C SER A 82 5.50 2.05 34.61
N ASP A 83 4.63 3.00 34.95
CA ASP A 83 3.53 3.45 34.09
C ASP A 83 4.06 4.06 32.80
N LEU A 84 5.06 4.94 32.87
CA LEU A 84 5.72 5.51 31.69
C LEU A 84 6.33 4.41 30.80
N HIS A 85 7.06 3.46 31.39
CA HIS A 85 7.66 2.35 30.65
C HIS A 85 6.60 1.47 29.97
N THR A 86 5.48 1.19 30.65
CA THR A 86 4.36 0.43 30.08
C THR A 86 3.68 1.18 28.93
N LYS A 87 3.50 2.51 29.05
CA LYS A 87 2.95 3.37 28.00
C LYS A 87 3.86 3.47 26.78
N VAL A 88 5.16 3.62 26.96
CA VAL A 88 6.14 3.64 25.86
C VAL A 88 6.15 2.30 25.12
N ARG A 89 6.09 1.18 25.86
CA ARG A 89 6.02 -0.16 25.27
C ARG A 89 4.74 -0.37 24.48
N SER A 90 3.57 0.02 25.01
CA SER A 90 2.30 -0.14 24.31
C SER A 90 2.24 0.72 23.03
N LEU A 91 2.80 1.94 23.07
CA LEU A 91 2.94 2.80 21.91
C LEU A 91 3.84 2.17 20.83
N GLY A 92 5.00 1.64 21.21
CA GLY A 92 5.91 0.98 20.27
C GLY A 92 5.31 -0.27 19.61
N GLN A 93 4.49 -1.03 20.34
CA GLN A 93 3.75 -2.17 19.77
C GLN A 93 2.62 -1.72 18.84
N ALA A 94 1.93 -0.63 19.16
CA ALA A 94 0.88 -0.07 18.30
C ALA A 94 1.41 0.38 16.93
N THR A 95 2.66 0.87 16.85
CA THR A 95 3.30 1.27 15.59
C THR A 95 3.37 0.12 14.57
N ARG A 96 3.49 -1.14 15.01
CA ARG A 96 3.52 -2.31 14.11
C ARG A 96 2.23 -2.43 13.30
N SER A 97 1.07 -2.19 13.94
CA SER A 97 -0.24 -2.28 13.29
C SER A 97 -0.47 -1.19 12.23
N VAL A 98 0.19 -0.04 12.34
CA VAL A 98 0.04 1.07 11.38
C VAL A 98 0.51 0.65 9.99
N THR A 99 1.62 -0.09 9.89
CA THR A 99 2.14 -0.57 8.60
C THR A 99 1.19 -1.57 7.93
N ALA A 100 0.71 -2.57 8.68
CA ALA A 100 -0.27 -3.55 8.20
C ALA A 100 -1.58 -2.89 7.76
N PHE A 101 -2.05 -1.88 8.49
CA PHE A 101 -3.23 -1.11 8.13
C PHE A 101 -3.03 -0.32 6.83
N ALA A 102 -1.88 0.33 6.65
CA ALA A 102 -1.56 1.07 5.44
C ALA A 102 -1.48 0.15 4.21
N GLU A 103 -0.85 -1.02 4.33
CA GLU A 103 -0.83 -2.05 3.27
C GLU A 103 -2.24 -2.55 2.95
N GLY A 104 -3.06 -2.80 3.98
CA GLY A 104 -4.46 -3.20 3.84
C GLY A 104 -5.29 -2.16 3.10
N GLN A 105 -5.11 -0.87 3.42
CA GLN A 105 -5.76 0.23 2.69
C GLN A 105 -5.33 0.28 1.22
N GLY A 106 -4.05 0.08 0.93
CA GLY A 106 -3.55 0.04 -0.45
C GLY A 106 -4.13 -1.13 -1.26
N ALA A 107 -4.28 -2.31 -0.65
CA ALA A 107 -4.92 -3.47 -1.27
C ALA A 107 -6.42 -3.23 -1.48
N ALA A 108 -7.12 -2.72 -0.46
CA ALA A 108 -8.54 -2.40 -0.53
C ALA A 108 -8.83 -1.37 -1.64
N HIS A 109 -8.01 -0.32 -1.77
CA HIS A 109 -8.16 0.69 -2.83
C HIS A 109 -8.15 0.07 -4.24
N ARG A 110 -7.24 -0.89 -4.51
CA ARG A 110 -7.21 -1.60 -5.80
C ARG A 110 -8.44 -2.47 -6.02
N MET A 111 -8.95 -3.12 -4.98
CA MET A 111 -10.17 -3.91 -5.05
C MET A 111 -11.40 -3.04 -5.34
N PHE A 112 -11.56 -1.93 -4.60
CA PHE A 112 -12.66 -1.00 -4.82
C PHE A 112 -12.63 -0.40 -6.22
N LYS A 113 -11.45 -0.10 -6.78
CA LYS A 113 -11.32 0.35 -8.17
C LYS A 113 -11.89 -0.64 -9.20
N ILE A 114 -11.83 -1.95 -8.94
CA ILE A 114 -12.41 -2.98 -9.81
C ILE A 114 -13.92 -3.08 -9.58
N ILE A 115 -14.36 -3.08 -8.32
CA ILE A 115 -15.78 -3.20 -7.96
C ILE A 115 -16.59 -2.00 -8.46
N GLU A 116 -16.05 -0.80 -8.36
CA GLU A 116 -16.71 0.45 -8.76
C GLU A 116 -16.58 0.74 -10.26
N ARG A 117 -15.82 -0.08 -11.01
CA ARG A 117 -15.67 0.08 -12.46
C ARG A 117 -17.01 -0.21 -13.14
N LYS A 118 -17.52 0.77 -13.89
CA LYS A 118 -18.63 0.57 -14.83
C LYS A 118 -18.08 0.03 -16.15
N PRO A 119 -18.55 -1.13 -16.65
CA PRO A 119 -18.21 -1.60 -17.99
C PRO A 119 -18.95 -0.76 -19.05
N ASP A 120 -18.38 -0.66 -20.25
CA ASP A 120 -19.04 0.03 -21.37
C ASP A 120 -20.23 -0.79 -21.91
N ILE A 121 -20.06 -2.12 -21.94
CA ILE A 121 -21.11 -3.10 -22.22
C ILE A 121 -21.61 -3.63 -20.88
N ASP A 122 -22.79 -3.18 -20.45
CA ASP A 122 -23.41 -3.59 -19.20
C ASP A 122 -24.27 -4.84 -19.41
N ILE A 123 -23.94 -5.92 -18.68
CA ILE A 123 -24.64 -7.21 -18.76
C ILE A 123 -25.91 -7.20 -17.89
N ASP A 124 -25.96 -6.32 -16.88
CA ASP A 124 -27.08 -6.21 -15.95
C ASP A 124 -28.16 -5.23 -16.46
N ASP A 125 -27.91 -4.55 -17.58
CA ASP A 125 -28.86 -3.63 -18.21
C ASP A 125 -29.96 -4.38 -18.98
N ASN A 126 -31.16 -4.40 -18.39
CA ASN A 126 -32.35 -5.01 -18.98
C ASN A 126 -33.14 -4.08 -19.92
N THR A 127 -32.58 -2.94 -20.33
CA THR A 127 -33.25 -2.03 -21.27
C THR A 127 -33.19 -2.48 -22.74
N GLY A 128 -32.39 -3.50 -23.04
CA GLY A 128 -32.28 -4.09 -24.37
C GLY A 128 -33.59 -4.72 -24.88
N ILE A 129 -33.71 -4.84 -26.20
CA ILE A 129 -34.85 -5.47 -26.85
C ILE A 129 -34.65 -7.00 -26.84
N ILE A 130 -35.60 -7.72 -26.25
CA ILE A 130 -35.66 -9.18 -26.36
C ILE A 130 -36.44 -9.52 -27.63
N LEU A 131 -35.76 -10.12 -28.61
CA LEU A 131 -36.41 -10.61 -29.82
C LEU A 131 -37.20 -11.89 -29.50
N GLU A 132 -38.52 -11.87 -29.67
CA GLU A 132 -39.39 -13.03 -29.42
C GLU A 132 -39.21 -14.15 -30.46
N ASP A 133 -38.89 -13.78 -31.71
CA ASP A 133 -38.64 -14.69 -32.82
C ASP A 133 -37.37 -14.26 -33.56
N VAL A 134 -36.33 -15.09 -33.48
CA VAL A 134 -35.02 -14.85 -34.09
C VAL A 134 -34.88 -15.73 -35.33
N LYS A 135 -34.84 -15.11 -36.51
CA LYS A 135 -34.63 -15.81 -37.80
C LYS A 135 -33.15 -16.10 -38.03
N GLY A 136 -32.27 -15.27 -37.47
CA GLY A 136 -30.82 -15.41 -37.60
C GLY A 136 -30.25 -14.77 -38.86
N ASP A 137 -30.84 -13.68 -39.35
CA ASP A 137 -30.22 -12.79 -40.33
C ASP A 137 -29.16 -11.95 -39.63
N VAL A 138 -27.89 -12.01 -40.08
CA VAL A 138 -26.79 -11.24 -39.48
C VAL A 138 -26.21 -10.31 -40.52
N GLN A 139 -26.08 -9.03 -40.17
CA GLN A 139 -25.56 -8.01 -41.07
C GLN A 139 -24.55 -7.10 -40.38
N LEU A 140 -23.33 -7.02 -40.91
CA LEU A 140 -22.34 -6.00 -40.57
C LEU A 140 -22.39 -4.93 -41.66
N LYS A 141 -22.57 -3.66 -41.29
CA LYS A 141 -22.63 -2.53 -42.24
C LYS A 141 -21.52 -1.54 -41.96
N ASP A 142 -20.64 -1.37 -42.94
CA ASP A 142 -19.55 -0.38 -42.97
C ASP A 142 -18.79 -0.32 -41.63
N VAL A 143 -18.43 -1.49 -41.12
CA VAL A 143 -17.84 -1.65 -39.79
C VAL A 143 -16.38 -1.22 -39.79
N TYR A 144 -16.05 -0.30 -38.88
CA TYR A 144 -14.68 0.13 -38.56
C TYR A 144 -14.31 -0.38 -37.17
N PHE A 145 -13.22 -1.15 -37.06
CA PHE A 145 -12.87 -1.77 -35.78
C PHE A 145 -11.36 -1.94 -35.59
N SER A 146 -10.89 -1.63 -34.38
CA SER A 146 -9.56 -1.96 -33.87
C SER A 146 -9.70 -2.51 -32.44
N TYR A 147 -8.79 -3.39 -32.03
CA TYR A 147 -8.83 -3.88 -30.64
C TYR A 147 -8.38 -2.77 -29.68
N PRO A 148 -9.00 -2.62 -28.49
CA PRO A 148 -8.61 -1.59 -27.51
C PRO A 148 -7.14 -1.67 -27.06
N THR A 149 -6.53 -2.85 -27.15
CA THR A 149 -5.11 -3.05 -26.84
C THR A 149 -4.16 -2.53 -27.91
N ARG A 150 -4.65 -2.28 -29.14
CA ARG A 150 -3.89 -1.81 -30.32
C ARG A 150 -4.75 -0.87 -31.17
N PRO A 151 -5.11 0.32 -30.67
CA PRO A 151 -5.99 1.25 -31.39
C PRO A 151 -5.40 1.73 -32.73
N GLU A 152 -4.08 1.73 -32.88
CA GLU A 152 -3.36 2.11 -34.09
C GLU A 152 -3.51 1.11 -35.25
N HIS A 153 -3.95 -0.12 -34.98
CA HIS A 153 -4.06 -1.18 -35.97
C HIS A 153 -5.53 -1.47 -36.27
N LEU A 154 -6.01 -0.90 -37.36
CA LEU A 154 -7.37 -1.10 -37.86
C LEU A 154 -7.51 -2.52 -38.43
N ILE A 155 -8.41 -3.32 -37.86
CA ILE A 155 -8.72 -4.67 -38.32
C ILE A 155 -9.75 -4.62 -39.46
N PHE A 156 -10.76 -3.75 -39.33
CA PHE A 156 -11.78 -3.52 -40.34
C PHE A 156 -11.85 -2.04 -40.71
N ASP A 157 -11.83 -1.75 -42.01
CA ASP A 157 -11.87 -0.40 -42.60
C ASP A 157 -13.09 -0.30 -43.54
N GLY A 158 -14.29 -0.23 -42.98
CA GLY A 158 -15.55 -0.28 -43.73
C GLY A 158 -15.94 -1.70 -44.17
N PHE A 159 -15.84 -2.68 -43.27
CA PHE A 159 -16.21 -4.06 -43.57
C PHE A 159 -17.72 -4.26 -43.57
N SER A 160 -18.25 -4.79 -44.67
CA SER A 160 -19.68 -5.09 -44.83
C SER A 160 -19.88 -6.57 -45.14
N LEU A 161 -20.82 -7.21 -44.44
CA LEU A 161 -21.13 -8.62 -44.57
C LEU A 161 -22.62 -8.86 -44.32
N GLN A 162 -23.25 -9.72 -45.11
CA GLN A 162 -24.63 -10.16 -44.87
C GLN A 162 -24.70 -11.69 -44.92
N VAL A 163 -25.25 -12.28 -43.87
CA VAL A 163 -25.49 -13.71 -43.72
C VAL A 163 -26.99 -13.93 -43.61
N PRO A 164 -27.66 -14.36 -44.70
CA PRO A 164 -29.08 -14.60 -44.68
C PRO A 164 -29.46 -15.73 -43.71
N SER A 165 -30.60 -15.58 -43.04
CA SER A 165 -31.18 -16.64 -42.20
C SER A 165 -31.23 -18.01 -42.90
N GLY A 166 -30.88 -19.06 -42.16
CA GLY A 166 -30.89 -20.45 -42.65
C GLY A 166 -29.77 -20.81 -43.64
N THR A 167 -28.82 -19.91 -43.89
CA THR A 167 -27.65 -20.18 -44.75
C THR A 167 -26.42 -20.50 -43.92
N THR A 168 -25.48 -21.25 -44.50
CA THR A 168 -24.16 -21.47 -43.91
C THR A 168 -23.12 -20.74 -44.75
N MET A 169 -22.42 -19.80 -44.12
CA MET A 169 -21.34 -19.07 -44.77
C MET A 169 -20.00 -19.43 -44.14
N ALA A 170 -18.99 -19.70 -44.97
CA ALA A 170 -17.63 -19.93 -44.52
C ALA A 170 -16.80 -18.65 -44.69
N LEU A 171 -16.16 -18.21 -43.61
CA LEU A 171 -15.24 -17.09 -43.64
C LEU A 171 -13.79 -17.61 -43.81
N VAL A 172 -13.16 -17.27 -44.95
CA VAL A 172 -11.81 -17.72 -45.30
C VAL A 172 -10.85 -16.53 -45.40
N GLY A 173 -9.58 -16.75 -45.08
CA GLY A 173 -8.55 -15.71 -45.13
C GLY A 173 -7.30 -16.09 -44.34
N ASP A 174 -6.24 -15.31 -44.48
CA ASP A 174 -4.96 -15.55 -43.82
C ASP A 174 -5.02 -15.36 -42.30
N SER A 175 -4.03 -15.89 -41.58
CA SER A 175 -3.91 -15.65 -40.14
C SER A 175 -3.85 -14.14 -39.86
N GLY A 176 -4.69 -13.67 -38.93
CA GLY A 176 -4.77 -12.25 -38.58
C GLY A 176 -5.73 -11.39 -39.44
N SER A 177 -6.42 -11.96 -40.43
CA SER A 177 -7.34 -11.20 -41.31
C SER A 177 -8.67 -10.75 -40.66
N GLY A 178 -8.80 -10.83 -39.33
CA GLY A 178 -10.02 -10.44 -38.61
C GLY A 178 -11.14 -11.49 -38.57
N LYS A 179 -10.92 -12.75 -39.00
CA LYS A 179 -12.00 -13.76 -39.02
C LYS A 179 -12.67 -13.99 -37.67
N SER A 180 -11.86 -14.24 -36.64
CA SER A 180 -12.35 -14.38 -35.27
C SER A 180 -12.96 -13.09 -34.74
N THR A 181 -12.51 -11.93 -35.25
CA THR A 181 -13.04 -10.62 -34.89
C THR A 181 -14.47 -10.43 -35.37
N VAL A 182 -14.85 -10.96 -36.54
CA VAL A 182 -16.27 -10.96 -36.97
C VAL A 182 -17.16 -11.64 -35.94
N ILE A 183 -16.73 -12.79 -35.41
CA ILE A 183 -17.47 -13.54 -34.39
C ILE A 183 -17.57 -12.69 -33.10
N SER A 184 -16.46 -12.11 -32.65
CA SER A 184 -16.46 -11.27 -31.45
C SER A 184 -17.37 -10.03 -31.54
N LEU A 185 -17.55 -9.47 -32.74
CA LEU A 185 -18.47 -8.36 -32.96
C LEU A 185 -19.93 -8.82 -32.97
N VAL A 186 -20.24 -9.95 -33.62
CA VAL A 186 -21.60 -10.52 -33.63
C VAL A 186 -22.04 -10.96 -32.23
N GLU A 187 -21.12 -11.47 -31.40
CA GLU A 187 -21.35 -11.80 -29.99
C GLU A 187 -21.33 -10.57 -29.06
N ARG A 188 -21.13 -9.37 -29.61
CA ARG A 188 -21.03 -8.10 -28.89
C ARG A 188 -20.02 -8.13 -27.73
N PHE A 189 -18.87 -8.78 -27.91
CA PHE A 189 -17.75 -8.68 -26.96
C PHE A 189 -16.99 -7.36 -27.09
N TYR A 190 -17.15 -6.69 -28.23
CA TYR A 190 -16.65 -5.36 -28.49
C TYR A 190 -17.67 -4.63 -29.35
N ASP A 191 -17.78 -3.32 -29.14
CA ASP A 191 -18.52 -2.46 -30.05
C ASP A 191 -17.59 -1.96 -31.17
N PRO A 192 -18.09 -1.81 -32.42
CA PRO A 192 -17.34 -1.19 -33.49
C PRO A 192 -17.10 0.31 -33.22
N HIS A 193 -16.05 0.88 -33.79
CA HIS A 193 -15.79 2.33 -33.70
C HIS A 193 -16.76 3.14 -34.57
N ALA A 194 -17.19 2.56 -35.69
CA ALA A 194 -18.21 3.09 -36.58
C ALA A 194 -18.85 1.93 -37.37
N GLY A 195 -20.04 2.17 -37.90
CA GLY A 195 -20.88 1.15 -38.53
C GLY A 195 -21.84 0.49 -37.54
N GLU A 196 -22.58 -0.51 -38.01
CA GLU A 196 -23.64 -1.18 -37.26
C GLU A 196 -23.51 -2.71 -37.41
N VAL A 197 -23.89 -3.44 -36.36
CA VAL A 197 -23.95 -4.92 -36.38
C VAL A 197 -25.38 -5.31 -36.04
N LEU A 198 -26.11 -5.78 -37.05
CA LEU A 198 -27.53 -6.05 -36.93
C LEU A 198 -27.80 -7.55 -36.87
N ILE A 199 -28.70 -7.95 -35.97
CA ILE A 199 -29.33 -9.26 -35.92
C ILE A 199 -30.82 -9.08 -36.20
N ASP A 200 -31.32 -9.72 -37.25
CA ASP A 200 -32.70 -9.61 -37.73
C ASP A 200 -33.17 -8.16 -37.96
N GLY A 201 -32.24 -7.28 -38.33
CA GLY A 201 -32.47 -5.86 -38.59
C GLY A 201 -32.45 -4.95 -37.35
N VAL A 202 -32.16 -5.51 -36.17
CA VAL A 202 -31.97 -4.75 -34.91
C VAL A 202 -30.48 -4.65 -34.61
N ASP A 203 -29.99 -3.43 -34.42
CA ASP A 203 -28.60 -3.19 -34.01
C ASP A 203 -28.37 -3.71 -32.58
N ILE A 204 -27.25 -4.40 -32.38
CA ILE A 204 -26.99 -5.16 -31.14
C ILE A 204 -26.50 -4.31 -29.98
#